data_AF-A0A920H7V9-F1
#
_entry.id   AF-A0A920H7V9-F1
#
_cell.length_a   1.000
_cell.length_b   1.000
_cell.length_c   1.000
_cell.angle_alpha   90.00
_cell.angle_beta   90.00
_cell.angle_gamma   90.00
#
_symmetry.space_group_name_H-M   'P 1'
#
loop_
_entity.id
_entity.type
_entity.pdbx_description
1 polymer ?
#
loop_
_entity_poly.entity_id
_entity_poly.type
_entity_poly.pdbx_seq_one_letter_code
_entity_poly.pdbx_strand_id
1 'polypeptide(L)'
;MNRREKLLKSKCDDKKLGRKTGSGFYDWLENRAVRSRQPLEPKLSDDIARRMLAPMVDECIKAVREGVVDSSDDADAGMIFGTGFPGFRGGPIN
;
A
#
# COMPACT_ATOMS: atom_id res chain seq x y z
N MET A 1 17.05 -11.51 5.53
CA MET A 1 15.66 -11.47 5.02
C MET A 1 14.69 -11.39 6.18
N ASN A 2 13.95 -10.29 6.30
CA ASN A 2 12.97 -10.10 7.39
C ASN A 2 11.73 -10.98 7.18
N ARG A 3 10.86 -11.11 8.19
CA ARG A 3 9.68 -12.00 8.15
C ARG A 3 8.75 -11.68 6.97
N ARG A 4 8.61 -10.41 6.59
CA ARG A 4 7.69 -9.95 5.54
C ARG A 4 8.18 -10.38 4.16
N GLU A 5 9.47 -10.16 3.89
CA GLU A 5 10.12 -10.62 2.68
C GLU A 5 9.98 -12.13 2.52
N LYS A 6 10.26 -12.91 3.58
CA LYS A 6 10.17 -14.39 3.54
C LYS A 6 8.76 -14.85 3.13
N LEU A 7 7.72 -14.19 3.66
CA LEU A 7 6.33 -14.50 3.33
C LEU A 7 6.01 -14.21 1.86
N LEU A 8 6.40 -13.05 1.34
CA LEU A 8 6.17 -12.69 -0.06
C LEU A 8 6.90 -13.68 -0.98
N LYS A 9 8.17 -13.97 -0.70
CA LYS A 9 8.97 -14.87 -1.52
C LYS A 9 8.37 -16.29 -1.56
N SER A 10 7.98 -16.84 -0.41
CA SER A 10 7.31 -18.14 -0.36
C SER A 10 6.06 -18.20 -1.25
N LYS A 11 5.24 -17.15 -1.28
CA LYS A 11 4.07 -17.10 -2.19
C LYS A 11 4.46 -17.09 -3.66
N CYS A 12 5.52 -16.36 -4.02
CA CYS A 12 6.04 -16.33 -5.38
C CYS A 12 6.60 -17.69 -5.80
N ASP A 13 7.40 -18.32 -4.94
CA ASP A 13 7.99 -19.64 -5.17
C ASP A 13 6.90 -20.71 -5.36
N ASP A 14 5.80 -20.62 -4.60
CA ASP A 14 4.62 -21.48 -4.71
C ASP A 14 3.69 -21.16 -5.90
N LYS A 15 4.05 -20.18 -6.76
CA LYS A 15 3.22 -19.66 -7.86
C LYS A 15 1.85 -19.11 -7.43
N LYS A 16 1.71 -18.69 -6.17
CA LYS A 16 0.52 -18.03 -5.62
C LYS A 16 0.63 -16.51 -5.82
N LEU A 17 0.48 -16.09 -7.07
CA LEU A 17 0.74 -14.73 -7.56
C LEU A 17 -0.47 -13.77 -7.47
N GLY A 18 -1.53 -14.16 -6.77
CA GLY A 18 -2.75 -13.39 -6.59
C GLY A 18 -3.85 -13.76 -7.58
N ARG A 19 -4.63 -12.76 -8.01
CA ARG A 19 -5.83 -12.95 -8.83
C ARG A 19 -5.57 -13.76 -10.11
N LYS A 20 -4.43 -13.52 -10.77
CA LYS A 20 -4.07 -14.18 -12.04
C LYS A 20 -3.86 -15.70 -11.92
N THR A 21 -3.54 -16.20 -10.73
CA THR A 21 -3.31 -17.63 -10.45
C THR A 21 -4.40 -18.20 -9.54
N GLY A 22 -5.49 -17.48 -9.31
CA GLY A 22 -6.60 -17.89 -8.43
C GLY A 22 -6.27 -17.85 -6.92
N SER A 23 -5.02 -17.60 -6.53
CA SER A 23 -4.61 -17.55 -5.12
C SER A 23 -3.32 -16.75 -4.91
N GLY A 24 -3.19 -16.14 -3.72
CA GLY A 24 -2.05 -15.32 -3.29
C GLY A 24 -2.12 -14.99 -1.81
N PHE A 25 -2.18 -13.69 -1.47
CA PHE A 25 -2.54 -13.27 -0.11
C PHE A 25 -3.99 -13.58 0.25
N TYR A 26 -4.85 -13.66 -0.76
CA TYR A 26 -6.22 -14.13 -0.68
C TYR A 26 -6.42 -15.26 -1.68
N ASP A 27 -7.39 -16.12 -1.41
CA ASP A 27 -7.97 -16.97 -2.44
C ASP A 27 -8.92 -16.13 -3.29
N TRP A 28 -9.01 -16.46 -4.58
CA TRP A 28 -9.84 -15.71 -5.54
C TRP A 28 -10.88 -16.64 -6.13
N LEU A 29 -12.14 -16.26 -5.97
CA LEU A 29 -13.26 -16.88 -6.67
C LEU A 29 -13.65 -15.94 -7.81
N GLU A 30 -13.42 -16.38 -9.04
CA GLU A 30 -13.52 -15.54 -10.24
C GLU A 30 -12.68 -14.27 -10.11
N ASN A 31 -13.33 -13.10 -10.01
CA ASN A 31 -12.69 -11.80 -9.90
C ASN A 31 -12.81 -11.19 -8.49
N ARG A 32 -13.21 -11.97 -7.49
CA ARG A 32 -13.41 -11.51 -6.12
C ARG A 32 -12.49 -12.23 -5.14
N ALA A 33 -11.83 -11.44 -4.28
CA ALA A 33 -11.03 -11.98 -3.20
C ALA A 33 -11.95 -12.57 -2.11
N VAL A 34 -11.72 -13.83 -1.74
CA VAL A 34 -12.35 -14.49 -0.61
C VAL A 34 -11.67 -13.97 0.66
N ARG A 35 -12.37 -13.11 1.39
CA ARG A 35 -11.89 -12.52 2.64
C ARG A 35 -12.99 -12.58 3.69
N SER A 36 -12.63 -13.05 4.89
CA SER A 36 -13.51 -12.89 6.05
C SER A 36 -13.47 -11.43 6.52
N ARG A 37 -14.60 -10.96 7.05
CA ARG A 37 -14.64 -9.67 7.74
C ARG A 37 -13.84 -9.81 9.02
N GLN A 38 -12.76 -9.04 9.15
CA GLN A 38 -12.02 -8.97 10.40
C GLN A 38 -12.64 -7.91 11.32
N PRO A 39 -12.68 -8.15 12.64
CA PRO A 39 -13.07 -7.12 13.59
C PRO A 39 -12.11 -5.93 13.48
N LEU A 40 -12.69 -4.73 13.40
CA LEU A 40 -11.93 -3.50 13.27
C LEU A 40 -11.67 -2.96 14.68
N GLU A 41 -10.50 -3.26 15.23
CA GLU A 41 -10.06 -2.66 16.50
C GLU A 41 -9.49 -1.26 16.20
N PRO A 42 -10.10 -0.16 16.71
CA PRO A 42 -9.73 1.19 16.29
C PRO A 42 -8.26 1.52 16.54
N LYS A 43 -7.76 1.21 17.74
CA LYS A 43 -6.36 1.47 18.11
C LYS A 43 -5.36 0.71 17.23
N LEU A 44 -5.66 -0.55 16.93
CA LEU A 44 -4.82 -1.37 16.07
C LEU A 44 -4.86 -0.85 14.62
N SER A 45 -6.03 -0.44 14.15
CA SER A 45 -6.20 0.10 12.80
C SER A 45 -5.43 1.40 12.60
N ASP A 46 -5.45 2.28 13.61
CA ASP A 46 -4.69 3.52 13.60
C ASP A 46 -3.18 3.27 13.64
N ASP A 47 -2.69 2.32 14.45
CA ASP A 47 -1.27 1.93 14.46
C ASP A 47 -0.83 1.39 13.09
N ILE A 48 -1.63 0.50 12.51
CA ILE A 48 -1.37 -0.05 11.18
C ILE A 48 -1.33 1.09 10.14
N ALA A 49 -2.31 1.99 10.15
CA ALA A 49 -2.37 3.11 9.22
C ALA A 49 -1.13 4.00 9.34
N ARG A 50 -0.76 4.43 10.55
CA ARG A 50 0.45 5.26 10.78
C ARG A 50 1.71 4.57 10.27
N ARG A 51 1.89 3.27 10.59
CA ARG A 51 3.08 2.51 10.19
C ARG A 51 3.17 2.24 8.69
N MET A 52 2.03 2.12 8.01
CA MET A 52 1.99 1.91 6.56
C MET A 52 2.13 3.22 5.78
N LEU A 53 1.59 4.33 6.30
CA LEU A 53 1.63 5.63 5.65
C LEU A 53 2.96 6.36 5.87
N ALA A 54 3.59 6.23 7.04
CA ALA A 54 4.87 6.91 7.33
C ALA A 54 5.93 6.74 6.22
N PRO A 55 6.30 5.52 5.77
CA PRO A 55 7.30 5.38 4.71
C PRO A 55 6.83 5.92 3.35
N MET A 56 5.52 5.94 3.09
CA MET A 56 4.99 6.54 1.87
C MET A 56 5.19 8.07 1.89
N VAL A 57 4.88 8.72 3.01
CA VAL A 57 5.07 10.17 3.19
C VAL A 57 6.55 10.54 3.12
N ASP A 58 7.40 9.79 3.83
CA ASP A 58 8.85 10.02 3.84
C ASP A 58 9.46 9.95 2.44
N GLU A 59 9.06 8.95 1.63
CA GLU A 59 9.53 8.82 0.24
C GLU A 59 8.97 9.91 -0.68
N CYS A 60 7.75 10.41 -0.46
CA CYS A 60 7.22 11.55 -1.22
C CYS A 60 8.03 12.82 -0.95
N ILE A 61 8.30 13.12 0.33
CA ILE A 61 9.14 14.26 0.72
C ILE A 61 10.54 14.13 0.14
N LYS A 62 11.11 12.92 0.20
CA LYS A 62 12.44 12.64 -0.33
C LYS A 62 12.50 12.82 -1.86
N ALA A 63 11.51 12.33 -2.59
CA ALA A 63 11.44 12.48 -4.05
C ALA A 63 11.44 13.95 -4.48
N VAL A 64 10.73 14.81 -3.75
CA VAL A 64 10.77 16.28 -3.97
C VAL A 64 12.15 16.85 -3.63
N ARG A 65 12.73 16.48 -2.48
CA ARG A 65 14.07 16.96 -2.07
C ARG A 65 15.18 16.54 -3.04
N GLU A 66 15.07 15.38 -3.65
CA GLU A 66 16.02 14.85 -4.64
C GLU A 66 15.77 15.37 -6.06
N GLY A 67 14.69 16.14 -6.27
CA GLY A 67 14.32 16.67 -7.59
C GLY A 67 13.81 15.61 -8.57
N VAL A 68 13.35 14.46 -8.06
CA VAL A 68 12.64 13.44 -8.86
C VAL A 68 11.23 13.92 -9.22
N VAL A 69 10.64 14.73 -8.34
CA VAL A 69 9.37 15.42 -8.53
C VAL A 69 9.59 16.91 -8.32
N ASP A 70 9.00 17.74 -9.18
CA ASP A 70 9.29 19.18 -9.24
C ASP A 70 8.80 19.96 -8.00
N SER A 71 7.67 19.54 -7.41
CA SER A 71 7.07 20.22 -6.26
C SER A 71 6.29 19.27 -5.35
N SER A 72 5.98 19.74 -4.13
CA SER A 72 5.09 19.02 -3.21
C SER A 72 3.67 18.86 -3.78
N ASP A 73 3.16 19.87 -4.49
CA ASP A 73 1.83 19.83 -5.10
C ASP A 73 1.76 18.75 -6.20
N ASP A 74 2.82 18.61 -7.01
CA ASP A 74 2.91 17.56 -8.03
C ASP A 74 2.98 16.16 -7.40
N ALA A 75 3.73 16.02 -6.30
CA ALA A 75 3.80 14.76 -5.55
C ALA A 75 2.43 14.40 -4.95
N ASP A 76 1.74 15.36 -4.34
CA ASP A 76 0.41 15.16 -3.75
C ASP A 76 -0.63 14.82 -4.82
N ALA A 77 -0.66 15.56 -5.92
CA ALA A 77 -1.53 15.28 -7.06
C ALA A 77 -1.25 13.88 -7.65
N GLY A 78 0.03 13.53 -7.85
CA GLY A 78 0.43 12.21 -8.34
C GLY A 78 -0.04 11.08 -7.43
N MET A 79 0.00 11.27 -6.12
CA MET A 79 -0.45 10.26 -5.16
C MET A 79 -1.98 10.15 -5.12
N ILE A 80 -2.70 11.26 -5.19
CA ILE A 80 -4.17 11.28 -5.28
C ILE A 80 -4.64 10.57 -6.56
N PHE A 81 -4.15 11.00 -7.73
CA PHE A 81 -4.67 10.51 -9.02
C PHE A 81 -4.05 9.19 -9.47
N GLY A 82 -2.82 8.88 -9.05
CA GLY A 82 -2.11 7.66 -9.44
C GLY A 82 -2.40 6.47 -8.51
N THR A 83 -2.33 6.69 -7.19
CA THR A 83 -2.48 5.61 -6.21
C THR A 83 -3.86 5.56 -5.55
N GLY A 84 -4.67 6.60 -5.74
CA GLY A 84 -5.96 6.74 -5.07
C GLY A 84 -5.84 7.23 -3.63
N PHE A 85 -4.81 8.03 -3.30
CA PHE A 85 -4.71 8.65 -1.98
C PHE A 85 -5.98 9.48 -1.68
N PRO A 86 -6.49 9.52 -0.43
CA PRO A 86 -7.73 10.21 -0.12
C PRO A 86 -7.64 11.72 -0.40
N GLY A 87 -8.22 12.18 -1.52
CA GLY A 87 -8.09 13.57 -1.97
C GLY A 87 -8.65 14.62 -1.00
N PHE A 88 -9.61 14.26 -0.16
CA PHE A 88 -10.10 15.15 0.92
C PHE A 88 -9.06 15.43 2.02
N ARG A 89 -7.89 14.78 1.98
CA ARG A 89 -6.74 15.08 2.84
C ARG A 89 -5.66 15.91 2.15
N GLY A 90 -5.83 16.28 0.88
CA GLY A 90 -4.91 17.11 0.12
C GLY A 90 -3.65 16.41 -0.40
N GLY A 91 -3.25 15.28 0.17
CA GLY A 91 -2.11 14.47 -0.29
C GLY A 91 -1.29 13.93 0.88
N PRO A 92 -0.23 13.15 0.62
CA PRO A 92 0.69 12.69 1.66
C PRO A 92 1.60 13.78 2.26
N ILE A 93 1.90 14.89 1.58
CA ILE A 93 2.80 15.95 2.07
C ILE A 93 2.05 17.10 2.75
N ASN A 94 0.82 17.37 2.31
CA ASN A 94 -0.06 18.45 2.80
C ASN A 94 -0.33 18.48 4.32
#